data_AF-A0A7J3MV57-F1
#
_entry.id   AF-A0A7J3MV57-F1
#
_cell.length_a   1.000
_cell.length_b   1.000
_cell.length_c   1.000
_cell.angle_alpha   90.00
_cell.angle_beta   90.00
_cell.angle_gamma   90.00
#
_symmetry.space_group_name_H-M   'P 1'
#
loop_
_entity.id
_entity.type
_entity.pdbx_description
1 polymer ?
#
loop_
_entity_poly.entity_id
_entity_poly.type
_entity_poly.pdbx_seq_one_letter_code
_entity_poly.pdbx_strand_id
1 'polypeptide(L)'
;MRGFYGHRNRCILGNDVFNSYINNAADDSCSPTYSKVHKYLTTCRRDEVLKLNLTFIPSTFTFECTKCGKCCYPAGLSLTAKEFQYFLKIINKRERFILTTNPPFLYKFKVSGRCPFLSENKLCKIYQNRPIVCVSFPLTFEYLPDGRLCVNLIRCEGIGVGDEIVDLNFVLKTIEEIKTREPNFFDDLLVNKLQQNPFVPFYTFNHYVSYDSKLNFNRYLSILLKDYAKNHRNLRTYLHSFIRSVRQAIENTLNLKRLKNVDRLLILDEDLEVLKDEIKSYFSQKFDENLKIINHFIEEAEAEAKKTGICEIYLNGKIKKLKINEYAKLNFDLNYESASKFQVSQVYFRKEFEPNAF
;
A
#
# COMPACT_ATOMS: atom_id res chain seq x y z
N MET A 1 13.10 44.27 15.15
CA MET A 1 12.16 43.40 15.91
C MET A 1 11.32 42.62 14.91
N ARG A 2 11.65 41.35 14.66
CA ARG A 2 10.87 40.45 13.79
C ARG A 2 10.04 39.54 14.70
N GLY A 3 8.72 39.67 14.63
CA GLY A 3 7.78 38.83 15.37
C GLY A 3 7.67 37.46 14.72
N PHE A 4 8.02 36.41 15.47
CA PHE A 4 7.74 35.03 15.11
C PHE A 4 6.25 34.75 15.29
N TYR A 5 5.57 34.37 14.20
CA TYR A 5 4.24 33.77 14.28
C TYR A 5 4.37 32.34 14.82
N GLY A 6 4.06 32.16 16.11
CA GLY A 6 3.94 30.83 16.72
C GLY A 6 2.67 30.13 16.26
N HIS A 7 2.79 29.15 15.37
CA HIS A 7 1.71 28.21 15.11
C HIS A 7 1.46 27.36 16.36
N ARG A 8 0.33 27.62 17.04
CA ARG A 8 -0.14 26.77 18.14
C ARG A 8 -0.59 25.42 17.58
N ASN A 9 0.08 24.34 17.99
CA ASN A 9 -0.33 22.96 17.74
C ASN A 9 -1.69 22.71 18.42
N ARG A 10 -2.79 22.73 17.66
CA ARG A 10 -4.13 22.38 18.17
C ARG A 10 -4.39 20.88 17.96
N CYS A 11 -5.02 20.26 18.96
CA CYS A 11 -5.34 18.84 18.99
C CYS A 11 -6.48 18.52 18.00
N ILE A 12 -6.26 17.59 17.06
CA ILE A 12 -7.19 17.27 15.96
C ILE A 12 -7.40 15.76 15.90
N LEU A 13 -8.62 15.33 16.26
CA LEU A 13 -9.37 14.18 15.74
C LEU A 13 -10.83 14.38 16.16
N GLY A 14 -11.71 14.52 15.18
CA GLY A 14 -13.14 14.32 15.36
C GLY A 14 -13.47 12.83 15.33
N ASN A 15 -14.69 12.50 15.76
CA ASN A 15 -15.23 11.15 15.70
C ASN A 15 -15.37 10.69 14.25
N ASP A 16 -14.34 10.05 13.69
CA ASP A 16 -14.53 9.10 12.60
C ASP A 16 -14.80 7.73 13.22
N VAL A 17 -15.98 7.21 12.93
CA VAL A 17 -16.49 5.94 13.41
C VAL A 17 -15.53 4.84 12.95
N PHE A 18 -14.85 4.21 13.91
CA PHE A 18 -14.26 2.88 13.76
C PHE A 18 -15.41 1.89 13.53
N ASN A 19 -15.88 1.79 12.28
CA ASN A 19 -16.75 0.68 11.90
C ASN A 19 -15.89 -0.57 11.74
N SER A 20 -16.04 -1.45 12.72
CA SER A 20 -15.64 -2.84 12.69
C SER A 20 -16.20 -3.53 11.45
N TYR A 21 -15.34 -3.84 10.49
CA TYR A 21 -15.61 -4.89 9.52
C TYR A 21 -15.29 -6.23 10.17
N ILE A 22 -16.26 -6.75 10.93
CA ILE A 22 -16.35 -8.17 11.29
C ILE A 22 -17.74 -8.63 10.81
N ASN A 23 -17.71 -9.53 9.82
CA ASN A 23 -18.75 -10.44 9.37
C ASN A 23 -20.14 -9.88 9.01
N ASN A 24 -20.49 -9.99 7.73
CA ASN A 24 -21.70 -10.69 7.31
C ASN A 24 -21.51 -11.24 5.90
N ALA A 25 -21.45 -12.57 5.82
CA ALA A 25 -21.64 -13.33 4.60
C ALA A 25 -23.12 -13.75 4.55
N ALA A 26 -23.80 -13.50 3.44
CA ALA A 26 -24.91 -14.32 2.92
C ALA A 26 -25.33 -13.82 1.52
N ASP A 27 -25.46 -14.78 0.60
CA ASP A 27 -26.19 -14.81 -0.68
C ASP A 27 -25.67 -13.94 -1.85
N ASP A 28 -25.02 -14.57 -2.85
CA ASP A 28 -25.56 -15.12 -4.12
C ASP A 28 -25.76 -14.01 -5.17
N SER A 29 -25.27 -14.06 -6.41
CA SER A 29 -24.79 -15.11 -7.29
C SER A 29 -24.07 -14.41 -8.48
N CYS A 30 -23.24 -15.15 -9.22
CA CYS A 30 -22.41 -14.69 -10.37
C CYS A 30 -21.11 -13.93 -10.02
N SER A 31 -20.10 -14.67 -9.56
CA SER A 31 -18.70 -14.38 -9.85
C SER A 31 -17.92 -15.69 -9.90
N PRO A 32 -16.98 -15.88 -10.86
CA PRO A 32 -16.24 -17.13 -10.98
C PRO A 32 -15.49 -17.38 -9.67
N THR A 33 -15.73 -18.57 -9.10
CA THR A 33 -15.08 -19.06 -7.88
C THR A 33 -13.57 -18.82 -7.95
N TYR A 34 -13.08 -17.89 -7.14
CA TYR A 34 -11.65 -17.73 -6.88
C TYR A 34 -11.15 -19.04 -6.28
N SER A 35 -10.56 -19.88 -7.12
CA SER A 35 -9.94 -21.15 -6.76
C SER A 35 -8.85 -20.95 -5.72
N LYS A 36 -8.76 -21.91 -4.80
CA LYS A 36 -7.73 -22.07 -3.75
C LYS A 36 -6.42 -21.33 -4.05
N VAL A 37 -6.13 -20.31 -3.25
CA VAL A 37 -4.87 -19.56 -3.31
C VAL A 37 -3.78 -20.39 -2.64
N HIS A 38 -2.70 -20.69 -3.35
CA HIS A 38 -1.54 -21.37 -2.80
C HIS A 38 -0.45 -20.36 -2.44
N LYS A 39 -0.08 -20.28 -1.14
CA LYS A 39 0.95 -19.38 -0.62
C LYS A 39 2.29 -20.12 -0.57
N TYR A 40 3.31 -19.58 -1.22
CA TYR A 40 4.67 -20.12 -1.17
C TYR A 40 5.65 -19.07 -0.65
N LEU A 41 6.61 -19.50 0.17
CA LEU A 41 7.73 -18.70 0.64
C LEU A 41 9.00 -19.22 -0.02
N THR A 42 9.79 -18.34 -0.64
CA THR A 42 11.08 -18.73 -1.25
C THR A 42 12.16 -17.71 -0.91
N THR A 43 13.32 -18.20 -0.49
CA THR A 43 14.51 -17.39 -0.16
C THR A 43 15.29 -17.06 -1.44
N CYS A 44 15.56 -15.78 -1.73
CA CYS A 44 16.62 -15.39 -2.67
C CYS A 44 17.91 -15.10 -1.90
N ARG A 45 19.07 -15.44 -2.48
CA ARG A 45 20.39 -15.27 -1.86
C ARG A 45 20.60 -13.81 -1.43
N ARG A 46 20.82 -13.62 -0.12
CA ARG A 46 20.73 -12.40 0.71
C ARG A 46 19.30 -12.12 1.19
N ASP A 47 18.89 -12.92 2.17
CA ASP A 47 17.87 -12.75 3.22
C ASP A 47 16.47 -12.20 2.89
N GLU A 48 16.17 -11.84 1.63
CA GLU A 48 14.83 -11.42 1.23
C GLU A 48 14.00 -12.62 0.75
N VAL A 49 12.97 -12.94 1.53
CA VAL A 49 11.98 -13.96 1.21
C VAL A 49 10.93 -13.36 0.29
N LEU A 50 10.97 -13.70 -1.00
CA LEU A 50 9.91 -13.39 -1.94
C LEU A 50 8.67 -14.21 -1.58
N LYS A 51 7.58 -13.51 -1.22
CA LYS A 51 6.28 -14.12 -0.94
C LYS A 51 5.48 -14.21 -2.24
N LEU A 52 5.30 -15.42 -2.76
CA LEU A 52 4.61 -15.64 -4.02
C LEU A 52 3.12 -15.93 -3.80
N ASN A 53 2.28 -15.36 -4.66
CA ASN A 53 0.87 -15.69 -4.81
C ASN A 53 0.63 -16.19 -6.24
N LEU A 54 0.41 -17.50 -6.40
CA LEU A 54 0.16 -18.10 -7.71
C LEU A 54 -1.34 -18.14 -7.98
N THR A 55 -1.78 -17.60 -9.12
CA THR A 55 -3.20 -17.65 -9.53
C THR A 55 -3.57 -18.91 -10.31
N PHE A 56 -2.66 -19.87 -10.33
CA PHE A 56 -2.83 -21.19 -10.91
C PHE A 56 -2.35 -22.25 -9.92
N ILE A 57 -2.85 -23.49 -10.07
CA ILE A 57 -2.41 -24.62 -9.26
C ILE A 57 -1.09 -25.13 -9.85
N PRO A 58 0.02 -25.13 -9.08
CA PRO A 58 1.30 -25.64 -9.57
C PRO A 58 1.20 -27.08 -10.04
N SER A 59 2.01 -27.42 -11.04
CA SER A 59 2.09 -28.78 -11.60
C SER A 59 0.81 -29.27 -12.29
N THR A 60 -0.22 -28.42 -12.44
CA THR A 60 -1.44 -28.74 -13.19
C THR A 60 -1.31 -28.45 -14.69
N PHE A 61 -0.34 -27.61 -15.07
CA PHE A 61 -0.13 -27.20 -16.45
C PHE A 61 1.28 -27.56 -16.90
N THR A 62 1.43 -27.88 -18.18
CA THR A 62 2.72 -27.85 -18.88
C THR A 62 2.75 -26.66 -19.84
N PHE A 63 3.95 -26.25 -20.27
CA PHE A 63 4.10 -25.20 -21.26
C PHE A 63 5.22 -25.48 -22.24
N GLU A 64 4.89 -25.40 -23.53
CA GLU A 64 5.87 -25.33 -24.61
C GLU A 64 5.42 -24.28 -25.64
N CYS A 65 6.35 -23.40 -26.02
CA CYS A 65 6.04 -22.40 -27.05
C CYS A 65 5.87 -23.08 -28.42
N THR A 66 4.63 -23.11 -28.92
CA THR A 66 4.27 -23.63 -30.26
C THR A 66 4.77 -22.77 -31.43
N LYS A 67 5.45 -21.65 -31.15
CA LYS A 67 5.95 -20.69 -32.15
C LYS A 67 4.85 -20.12 -33.06
N CYS A 68 3.63 -19.99 -32.55
CA CYS A 68 2.48 -19.50 -33.31
C CYS A 68 2.48 -17.98 -33.58
N GLY A 69 3.29 -17.22 -32.84
CA GLY A 69 3.39 -15.77 -32.97
C GLY A 69 2.22 -14.98 -32.37
N LYS A 70 1.23 -15.61 -31.72
CA LYS A 70 0.07 -14.90 -31.15
C LYS A 70 0.46 -13.86 -30.10
N CYS A 71 1.48 -14.13 -29.28
CA CYS A 71 2.03 -13.18 -28.32
C CYS A 71 2.74 -11.96 -28.97
N CYS A 72 2.98 -12.00 -30.28
CA CYS A 72 3.60 -10.92 -31.06
C CYS A 72 2.57 -9.96 -31.70
N TYR A 73 1.30 -10.03 -31.32
CA TYR A 73 0.28 -9.06 -31.73
C TYR A 73 -0.25 -8.17 -30.57
N PRO A 74 0.60 -7.64 -29.65
CA PRO A 74 0.12 -6.76 -28.60
C PRO A 74 -0.15 -5.34 -29.12
N ALA A 75 -1.02 -4.59 -28.44
CA ALA A 75 -1.24 -3.17 -28.68
C ALA A 75 -0.05 -2.26 -28.27
N GLY A 76 1.05 -2.85 -27.82
CA GLY A 76 2.29 -2.18 -27.44
C GLY A 76 3.16 -3.06 -26.55
N LEU A 77 4.42 -2.69 -26.41
CA LEU A 77 5.40 -3.43 -25.64
C LEU A 77 5.96 -2.54 -24.55
N SER A 78 5.74 -2.90 -23.29
CA SER A 78 6.32 -2.22 -22.14
C SER A 78 7.80 -2.58 -22.04
N LEU A 79 8.65 -1.57 -21.87
CA LEU A 79 10.10 -1.68 -21.89
C LEU A 79 10.70 -0.99 -20.67
N THR A 80 11.74 -1.59 -20.09
CA THR A 80 12.58 -0.89 -19.11
C THR A 80 13.42 0.20 -19.79
N ALA A 81 14.05 1.08 -19.01
CA ALA A 81 14.95 2.08 -19.57
C ALA A 81 16.12 1.43 -20.33
N LYS A 82 16.67 0.32 -19.81
CA LYS A 82 17.76 -0.42 -20.44
C LYS A 82 17.32 -1.03 -21.77
N GLU A 83 16.14 -1.65 -21.80
CA GLU A 83 15.57 -2.21 -23.03
C GLU A 83 15.27 -1.12 -24.05
N PHE A 84 14.68 0.00 -23.64
CA PHE A 84 14.46 1.14 -24.53
C PHE A 84 15.74 1.57 -25.25
N GLN A 85 16.86 1.70 -24.54
CA GLN A 85 18.15 2.07 -25.14
C GLN A 85 18.64 1.04 -26.17
N TYR A 86 18.43 -0.25 -25.92
CA TYR A 86 18.76 -1.30 -26.87
C TYR A 86 17.86 -1.23 -28.12
N PHE A 87 16.54 -1.14 -27.93
CA PHE A 87 15.56 -1.12 -29.02
C PHE A 87 15.63 0.16 -29.87
N LEU A 88 15.99 1.30 -29.26
CA LEU A 88 16.17 2.56 -29.98
C LEU A 88 17.27 2.45 -31.05
N LYS A 89 18.37 1.72 -30.76
CA LYS A 89 19.46 1.49 -31.72
C LYS A 89 19.04 0.64 -32.92
N ILE A 90 18.14 -0.31 -32.71
CA ILE A 90 17.69 -1.24 -33.76
C ILE A 90 16.58 -0.63 -34.62
N ILE A 91 15.61 0.03 -33.98
CA ILE A 91 14.43 0.57 -34.66
C ILE A 91 14.74 1.93 -35.30
N ASN A 92 15.65 2.72 -34.72
CA ASN A 92 16.06 4.04 -35.17
C ASN A 92 14.87 5.01 -35.45
N LYS A 93 13.80 4.89 -34.66
CA LYS A 93 12.56 5.70 -34.76
C LYS A 93 12.03 6.04 -33.37
N ARG A 94 12.52 7.14 -32.79
CA ARG A 94 12.22 7.55 -31.41
C ARG A 94 10.73 7.83 -31.20
N GLU A 95 10.03 8.30 -32.23
CA GLU A 95 8.59 8.62 -32.24
C GLU A 95 7.68 7.40 -31.99
N ARG A 96 8.21 6.19 -32.12
CA ARG A 96 7.49 4.94 -31.81
C ARG A 96 7.49 4.60 -30.31
N PHE A 97 8.21 5.34 -29.48
CA PHE A 97 8.30 5.10 -28.06
C PHE A 97 7.58 6.19 -27.28
N ILE A 98 6.80 5.79 -26.29
CA ILE A 98 6.09 6.68 -25.36
C ILE A 98 6.78 6.57 -24.00
N LEU A 99 7.14 7.70 -23.40
CA LEU A 99 7.59 7.74 -22.00
C LEU A 99 6.39 7.50 -21.08
N THR A 100 6.54 6.60 -20.12
CA THR A 100 5.55 6.28 -19.09
C THR A 100 6.14 6.58 -17.70
N THR A 101 5.27 6.68 -16.69
CA THR A 101 5.66 6.99 -15.31
C THR A 101 5.65 5.77 -14.39
N ASN A 102 5.65 4.56 -14.95
CA ASN A 102 5.36 3.31 -14.23
C ASN A 102 6.60 2.40 -14.19
N PRO A 103 7.54 2.59 -13.26
CA PRO A 103 8.67 1.68 -13.13
C PRO A 103 8.22 0.22 -12.88
N PRO A 104 8.98 -0.79 -13.32
CA PRO A 104 10.23 -0.69 -14.08
C PRO A 104 10.02 -0.32 -15.56
N PHE A 105 8.78 -0.35 -16.05
CA PHE A 105 8.43 -0.09 -17.46
C PHE A 105 8.25 1.41 -17.76
N LEU A 106 9.36 2.11 -17.93
CA LEU A 106 9.40 3.55 -18.23
C LEU A 106 9.11 3.90 -19.69
N TYR A 107 9.04 2.91 -20.59
CA TYR A 107 8.73 3.16 -21.99
C TYR A 107 7.68 2.18 -22.51
N LYS A 108 6.85 2.64 -23.45
CA LYS A 108 5.96 1.79 -24.24
C LYS A 108 6.29 1.94 -25.71
N PHE A 109 6.71 0.86 -26.35
CA PHE A 109 6.90 0.80 -27.79
C PHE A 109 5.54 0.56 -28.48
N LYS A 110 5.13 1.49 -29.35
CA LYS A 110 3.90 1.40 -30.14
C LYS A 110 4.05 0.33 -31.21
N VAL A 111 3.14 -0.62 -31.21
CA VAL A 111 3.05 -1.68 -32.23
C VAL A 111 1.72 -1.54 -32.95
N SER A 112 1.75 -1.29 -34.25
CA SER A 112 0.55 -1.21 -35.10
C SER A 112 0.20 -2.60 -35.63
N GLY A 113 -0.44 -3.41 -34.79
CA GLY A 113 -0.85 -4.78 -35.13
C GLY A 113 0.24 -5.81 -34.83
N ARG A 114 1.19 -5.99 -35.77
CA ARG A 114 2.21 -7.06 -35.68
C ARG A 114 3.53 -6.51 -35.15
N CYS A 115 4.16 -7.23 -34.22
CA CYS A 115 5.51 -6.93 -33.75
C CYS A 115 6.49 -6.89 -34.92
N PRO A 116 7.30 -5.84 -35.08
CA PRO A 116 8.23 -5.70 -36.22
C PRO A 116 9.33 -6.76 -36.23
N PHE A 117 9.55 -7.45 -35.09
CA PHE A 117 10.53 -8.52 -34.96
C PHE A 117 9.96 -9.91 -35.27
N LEU A 118 8.66 -10.04 -35.57
CA LEU A 118 8.08 -11.32 -35.98
C LEU A 118 8.39 -11.59 -37.46
N SER A 119 9.19 -12.62 -37.75
CA SER A 119 9.48 -13.06 -39.13
C SER A 119 8.27 -13.71 -39.79
N GLU A 120 8.27 -13.81 -41.12
CA GLU A 120 7.20 -14.46 -41.90
C GLU A 120 6.91 -15.90 -41.43
N ASN A 121 7.96 -16.62 -41.02
CA ASN A 121 7.88 -17.96 -40.43
C ASN A 121 7.40 -17.98 -38.97
N LYS A 122 6.83 -16.89 -38.46
CA LYS A 122 6.33 -16.71 -37.08
C LYS A 122 7.41 -16.82 -35.99
N LEU A 123 8.69 -16.66 -36.35
CA LEU A 123 9.80 -16.69 -35.41
C LEU A 123 10.23 -15.27 -35.00
N CYS A 124 10.61 -15.09 -33.74
CA CYS A 124 11.13 -13.81 -33.27
C CYS A 124 12.58 -13.62 -33.74
N LYS A 125 12.84 -12.56 -34.53
CA LYS A 125 14.17 -12.19 -35.02
C LYS A 125 15.15 -11.79 -33.90
N ILE A 126 14.63 -11.42 -32.73
CA ILE A 126 15.41 -11.00 -31.56
C ILE A 126 15.22 -11.94 -30.37
N TYR A 127 14.95 -13.23 -30.60
CA TYR A 127 14.55 -14.15 -29.53
C TYR A 127 15.48 -14.15 -28.30
N GLN A 128 16.80 -14.11 -28.52
CA GLN A 128 17.78 -14.05 -27.44
C GLN A 128 17.71 -12.73 -26.64
N ASN A 129 17.46 -11.62 -27.34
CA ASN A 129 17.40 -10.26 -26.79
C ASN A 129 15.96 -9.76 -26.61
N ARG A 130 15.01 -10.67 -26.44
CA ARG A 130 13.61 -10.32 -26.19
C ARG A 130 13.47 -9.54 -24.87
N PRO A 131 12.52 -8.60 -24.77
CA PRO A 131 12.33 -7.83 -23.56
C PRO A 131 11.69 -8.67 -22.45
N ILE A 132 11.73 -8.20 -21.21
CA ILE A 132 11.27 -8.88 -19.99
C ILE A 132 9.81 -9.31 -20.11
N VAL A 133 8.95 -8.50 -20.72
CA VAL A 133 7.55 -8.88 -20.99
C VAL A 133 7.42 -10.11 -21.92
N CYS A 134 8.39 -10.34 -22.80
CA CYS A 134 8.46 -11.54 -23.64
C CYS A 134 9.22 -12.69 -22.97
N VAL A 135 10.20 -12.39 -22.11
CA VAL A 135 10.91 -13.40 -21.29
C VAL A 135 9.97 -14.05 -20.29
N SER A 136 9.14 -13.24 -19.64
CA SER A 136 8.21 -13.69 -18.61
C SER A 136 7.10 -14.59 -19.15
N PHE A 137 6.79 -14.51 -20.45
CA PHE A 137 5.71 -15.30 -21.06
C PHE A 137 5.93 -16.81 -20.89
N PRO A 138 4.93 -17.57 -20.38
CA PRO A 138 3.50 -17.22 -20.27
C PRO A 138 3.11 -16.60 -18.93
N LEU A 139 4.06 -16.30 -18.05
CA LEU A 139 3.82 -15.65 -16.76
C LEU A 139 3.72 -14.13 -16.90
N THR A 140 2.99 -13.54 -15.96
CA THR A 140 3.05 -12.11 -15.67
C THR A 140 3.22 -11.91 -14.18
N PHE A 141 3.84 -10.79 -13.82
CA PHE A 141 4.22 -10.46 -12.47
C PHE A 141 3.60 -9.12 -12.07
N GLU A 142 2.92 -9.10 -10.94
CA GLU A 142 2.38 -7.88 -10.34
C GLU A 142 2.46 -7.99 -8.83
N TYR A 143 2.85 -6.92 -8.14
CA TYR A 143 2.71 -6.89 -6.69
C TYR A 143 1.25 -6.62 -6.30
N LEU A 144 0.76 -7.36 -5.32
CA LEU A 144 -0.47 -7.00 -4.63
C LEU A 144 -0.20 -5.78 -3.73
N PRO A 145 -1.24 -5.03 -3.30
CA PRO A 145 -1.11 -4.00 -2.27
C PRO A 145 -0.47 -4.55 -0.99
N ASP A 146 -0.48 -5.88 -0.84
CA ASP A 146 0.11 -6.55 0.29
C ASP A 146 1.62 -6.86 0.25
N GLY A 147 2.28 -6.51 -0.85
CA GLY A 147 3.70 -6.79 -1.06
C GLY A 147 3.99 -8.24 -1.47
N ARG A 148 2.98 -9.11 -1.60
CA ARG A 148 3.17 -10.41 -2.25
C ARG A 148 3.26 -10.24 -3.76
N LEU A 149 4.18 -10.98 -4.38
CA LEU A 149 4.31 -11.03 -5.83
C LEU A 149 3.26 -12.00 -6.39
N CYS A 150 2.23 -11.45 -7.03
CA CYS A 150 1.24 -12.20 -7.78
C CYS A 150 1.84 -12.66 -9.11
N VAL A 151 1.75 -13.96 -9.37
CA VAL A 151 2.20 -14.58 -10.62
C VAL A 151 0.99 -15.14 -11.33
N ASN A 152 0.69 -14.58 -12.51
CA ASN A 152 -0.44 -15.03 -13.32
C ASN A 152 0.03 -15.79 -14.55
N LEU A 153 -0.68 -16.88 -14.86
CA LEU A 153 -0.46 -17.67 -16.07
C LEU A 153 -1.40 -17.18 -17.18
N ILE A 154 -0.83 -16.63 -18.25
CA ILE A 154 -1.58 -16.21 -19.44
C ILE A 154 -2.03 -17.46 -20.20
N ARG A 155 -3.30 -17.48 -20.60
CA ARG A 155 -3.82 -18.50 -21.52
C ARG A 155 -3.15 -18.38 -22.88
N CYS A 156 -2.41 -19.41 -23.26
CA CYS A 156 -1.73 -19.56 -24.54
C CYS A 156 -2.03 -20.96 -25.08
N GLU A 157 -1.99 -21.14 -26.40
CA GLU A 157 -2.11 -22.48 -27.00
C GLU A 157 -0.94 -23.41 -26.66
N GLY A 158 0.17 -22.87 -26.17
CA GLY A 158 1.28 -23.67 -25.64
C GLY A 158 1.03 -24.24 -24.25
N ILE A 159 -0.06 -23.84 -23.58
CA ILE A 159 -0.43 -24.39 -22.27
C ILE A 159 -1.03 -25.78 -22.47
N GLY A 160 -0.53 -26.75 -21.71
CA GLY A 160 -0.87 -28.17 -21.86
C GLY A 160 -0.13 -28.84 -23.03
N VAL A 161 0.88 -28.19 -23.58
CA VAL A 161 1.75 -28.72 -24.64
C VAL A 161 3.15 -28.92 -24.09
N GLY A 162 3.81 -30.00 -24.50
CA GLY A 162 5.17 -30.35 -24.10
C GLY A 162 5.27 -30.84 -22.65
N ASP A 163 6.52 -31.01 -22.21
CA ASP A 163 6.86 -31.68 -20.95
C ASP A 163 7.32 -30.73 -19.83
N GLU A 164 7.53 -29.43 -20.11
CA GLU A 164 7.97 -28.47 -19.09
C GLU A 164 6.80 -28.12 -18.17
N ILE A 165 6.85 -28.63 -16.93
CA ILE A 165 5.81 -28.43 -15.92
C ILE A 165 5.83 -26.98 -15.41
N VAL A 166 4.67 -26.33 -15.40
CA VAL A 166 4.47 -25.00 -14.82
C VAL A 166 4.25 -25.14 -13.31
N ASP A 167 5.35 -25.25 -12.58
CA ASP A 167 5.39 -25.32 -11.12
C ASP A 167 6.17 -24.14 -10.50
N LEU A 168 6.54 -24.27 -9.23
CA LEU A 168 7.35 -23.27 -8.55
C LEU A 168 8.75 -23.11 -9.16
N ASN A 169 9.38 -24.19 -9.64
CA ASN A 169 10.70 -24.12 -10.26
C ASN A 169 10.66 -23.35 -11.57
N PHE A 170 9.61 -23.55 -12.38
CA PHE A 170 9.38 -22.78 -13.60
C PHE A 170 9.25 -21.27 -13.31
N VAL A 171 8.49 -20.91 -12.28
CA VAL A 171 8.36 -19.51 -11.82
C VAL A 171 9.69 -18.96 -11.36
N LEU A 172 10.43 -19.67 -10.50
CA LEU A 172 11.71 -19.22 -9.97
C LEU A 172 12.77 -19.08 -11.06
N LYS A 173 12.85 -20.03 -12.00
CA LYS A 173 13.72 -19.95 -13.18
C LYS A 173 13.42 -18.69 -14.00
N THR A 174 12.14 -18.37 -14.18
CA THR A 174 11.72 -17.15 -14.90
C THR A 174 12.11 -15.89 -14.14
N ILE A 175 11.92 -15.85 -12.82
CA ILE A 175 12.33 -14.74 -11.95
C ILE A 175 13.85 -14.52 -12.04
N GLU A 176 14.66 -15.57 -11.96
CA GLU A 176 16.12 -15.49 -12.06
C GLU A 176 16.59 -15.03 -13.44
N GLU A 177 15.92 -15.45 -14.53
CA GLU A 177 16.22 -14.91 -15.87
C GLU A 177 15.94 -13.41 -15.95
N ILE A 178 14.83 -12.95 -15.36
CA ILE A 178 14.48 -11.52 -15.30
C ILE A 178 15.52 -10.75 -14.49
N LYS A 179 15.88 -11.22 -13.29
CA LYS A 179 16.91 -10.59 -12.44
C LYS A 179 18.27 -10.54 -13.11
N THR A 180 18.64 -11.57 -13.86
CA THR A 180 19.88 -11.59 -14.64
C THR A 180 19.90 -10.47 -15.69
N ARG A 181 18.75 -10.19 -16.32
CA ARG A 181 18.63 -9.13 -17.34
C ARG A 181 18.50 -7.74 -16.72
N GLU A 182 17.75 -7.62 -15.64
CA GLU A 182 17.41 -6.38 -14.93
C GLU A 182 17.34 -6.65 -13.41
N PRO A 183 18.48 -6.49 -12.69
CA PRO A 183 18.59 -6.89 -11.28
C PRO A 183 17.55 -6.27 -10.35
N ASN A 184 17.18 -5.01 -10.59
CA ASN A 184 16.26 -4.24 -9.74
C ASN A 184 14.80 -4.32 -10.22
N PHE A 185 14.47 -5.19 -11.19
CA PHE A 185 13.14 -5.22 -11.83
C PHE A 185 12.00 -5.37 -10.82
N PHE A 186 12.13 -6.31 -9.89
CA PHE A 186 11.08 -6.59 -8.91
C PHE A 186 11.01 -5.51 -7.82
N ASP A 187 12.12 -4.91 -7.44
CA ASP A 187 12.14 -3.79 -6.48
C ASP A 187 11.43 -2.57 -7.07
N ASP A 188 11.74 -2.24 -8.33
CA ASP A 188 11.09 -1.16 -9.07
C ASP A 188 9.59 -1.42 -9.25
N LEU A 189 9.21 -2.69 -9.50
CA LEU A 189 7.81 -3.10 -9.63
C LEU A 189 7.06 -2.96 -8.29
N LEU A 190 7.70 -3.34 -7.18
CA LEU A 190 7.15 -3.19 -5.83
C LEU A 190 6.96 -1.71 -5.48
N VAL A 191 7.99 -0.90 -5.68
CA VAL A 191 7.96 0.55 -5.41
C VAL A 191 6.84 1.22 -6.20
N ASN A 192 6.71 0.91 -7.50
CA ASN A 192 5.62 1.45 -8.32
C ASN A 192 4.24 1.06 -7.77
N LYS A 193 4.04 -0.21 -7.38
CA LYS A 193 2.75 -0.65 -6.84
C LYS A 193 2.40 0.08 -5.54
N LEU A 194 3.38 0.27 -4.66
CA LEU A 194 3.17 0.96 -3.39
C LEU A 194 2.91 2.47 -3.59
N GLN A 195 3.54 3.10 -4.58
CA GLN A 195 3.25 4.51 -4.93
C GLN A 195 1.81 4.70 -5.41
N GLN A 196 1.27 3.75 -6.17
CA GLN A 196 -0.11 3.80 -6.67
C GLN A 196 -1.15 3.53 -5.58
N ASN A 197 -0.75 2.90 -4.48
CA ASN A 197 -1.64 2.52 -3.37
C ASN A 197 -1.05 3.03 -2.05
N PRO A 198 -1.07 4.35 -1.78
CA PRO A 198 -0.56 4.94 -0.55
C PRO A 198 -1.52 4.62 0.61
N PHE A 199 -1.65 3.35 0.96
CA PHE A 199 -2.72 2.87 1.82
C PHE A 199 -2.25 2.85 3.27
N VAL A 200 -1.79 3.97 3.85
CA VAL A 200 -1.77 4.19 5.31
C VAL A 200 -1.71 5.70 5.63
N PRO A 201 -2.57 6.23 6.52
CA PRO A 201 -2.53 7.65 6.91
C PRO A 201 -1.35 8.08 7.80
N PHE A 202 -0.49 7.14 8.25
CA PHE A 202 0.60 7.43 9.20
C PHE A 202 2.01 7.39 8.59
N TYR A 203 2.15 6.99 7.32
CA TYR A 203 3.44 7.02 6.62
C TYR A 203 3.39 8.11 5.56
N THR A 204 4.38 9.01 5.60
CA THR A 204 4.56 10.02 4.56
C THR A 204 4.92 9.33 3.23
N PHE A 205 4.60 9.97 2.10
CA PHE A 205 4.78 9.50 0.71
C PHE A 205 6.15 8.88 0.34
N ASN A 206 7.17 9.00 1.20
CA ASN A 206 8.54 8.56 0.94
C ASN A 206 8.93 7.24 1.66
N HIS A 207 8.01 6.58 2.38
CA HIS A 207 8.29 5.33 3.09
C HIS A 207 7.38 4.20 2.59
N TYR A 208 7.98 3.05 2.34
CA TYR A 208 7.30 1.86 1.81
C TYR A 208 7.26 0.78 2.89
N VAL A 209 6.09 0.19 3.16
CA VAL A 209 5.92 -0.86 4.17
C VAL A 209 5.17 -2.03 3.53
N SER A 210 5.64 -3.26 3.70
CA SER A 210 4.88 -4.44 3.26
C SER A 210 3.55 -4.54 4.04
N TYR A 211 2.52 -5.16 3.47
CA TYR A 211 1.23 -5.24 4.19
C TYR A 211 1.21 -6.26 5.30
N ASP A 212 1.96 -7.35 5.19
CA ASP A 212 2.12 -8.27 6.33
C ASP A 212 2.74 -7.48 7.50
N SER A 213 3.80 -6.72 7.24
CA SER A 213 4.44 -5.83 8.23
C SER A 213 3.42 -4.81 8.77
N LYS A 214 2.61 -4.20 7.89
CA LYS A 214 1.55 -3.26 8.27
C LYS A 214 0.45 -3.92 9.12
N LEU A 215 -0.02 -5.11 8.78
CA LEU A 215 -1.07 -5.83 9.51
C LEU A 215 -0.56 -6.22 10.89
N ASN A 216 0.69 -6.72 10.95
CA ASN A 216 1.38 -7.02 12.20
C ASN A 216 1.55 -5.76 13.05
N PHE A 217 1.90 -4.63 12.43
CA PHE A 217 2.04 -3.36 13.12
C PHE A 217 0.71 -2.82 13.64
N ASN A 218 -0.35 -2.84 12.83
CA ASN A 218 -1.69 -2.45 13.25
C ASN A 218 -2.20 -3.35 14.39
N ARG A 219 -1.94 -4.66 14.32
CA ARG A 219 -2.26 -5.60 15.40
C ARG A 219 -1.50 -5.23 16.67
N TYR A 220 -0.20 -4.95 16.57
CA TYR A 220 0.61 -4.47 17.68
C TYR A 220 0.05 -3.18 18.29
N LEU A 221 -0.25 -2.16 17.47
CA LEU A 221 -0.85 -0.91 17.96
C LEU A 221 -2.20 -1.14 18.63
N SER A 222 -3.02 -2.08 18.13
CA SER A 222 -4.30 -2.42 18.75
C SER A 222 -4.13 -3.08 20.12
N ILE A 223 -3.12 -3.94 20.28
CA ILE A 223 -2.79 -4.58 21.57
C ILE A 223 -2.27 -3.52 22.54
N LEU A 224 -1.32 -2.70 22.10
CA LEU A 224 -0.77 -1.60 22.89
C LEU A 224 -1.88 -0.65 23.35
N LEU A 225 -2.80 -0.29 22.46
CA LEU A 225 -3.95 0.55 22.80
C LEU A 225 -4.84 -0.09 23.85
N LYS A 226 -5.15 -1.39 23.72
CA LYS A 226 -5.99 -2.14 24.68
C LYS A 226 -5.35 -2.26 26.05
N ASP A 227 -4.06 -2.57 26.11
CA ASP A 227 -3.35 -2.78 27.37
C ASP A 227 -3.31 -1.51 28.21
N TYR A 228 -3.09 -0.37 27.56
CA TYR A 228 -3.04 0.92 28.24
C TYR A 228 -4.44 1.53 28.48
N ALA A 229 -5.47 1.16 27.72
CA ALA A 229 -6.83 1.73 27.87
C ALA A 229 -7.52 1.34 29.19
N LYS A 230 -7.13 0.21 29.79
CA LYS A 230 -7.80 -0.41 30.95
C LYS A 230 -7.94 0.51 32.17
N ASN A 231 -7.19 1.61 32.25
CA ASN A 231 -7.12 2.47 33.43
C ASN A 231 -7.63 3.91 33.22
N HIS A 232 -8.12 4.27 32.02
CA HIS A 232 -8.42 5.68 31.70
C HIS A 232 -9.91 5.95 31.47
N ARG A 233 -10.45 6.89 32.26
CA ARG A 233 -11.88 7.27 32.22
C ARG A 233 -12.28 8.13 31.01
N ASN A 234 -11.33 8.73 30.31
CA ASN A 234 -11.59 9.57 29.13
C ASN A 234 -10.95 8.95 27.88
N LEU A 235 -11.72 8.13 27.18
CA LEU A 235 -11.31 7.45 25.95
C LEU A 235 -10.80 8.43 24.88
N ARG A 236 -11.39 9.62 24.77
CA ARG A 236 -10.99 10.63 23.78
C ARG A 236 -9.59 11.16 24.08
N THR A 237 -9.37 11.69 25.28
CA THR A 237 -8.05 12.18 25.70
C THR A 237 -7.00 11.09 25.51
N TYR A 238 -7.34 9.87 25.94
CA TYR A 238 -6.49 8.70 25.82
C TYR A 238 -6.11 8.38 24.36
N LEU A 239 -7.08 8.28 23.45
CA LEU A 239 -6.83 7.98 22.03
C LEU A 239 -5.96 9.05 21.36
N HIS A 240 -6.20 10.33 21.65
CA HIS A 240 -5.42 11.43 21.12
C HIS A 240 -3.97 11.40 21.62
N SER A 241 -3.78 11.15 22.91
CA SER A 241 -2.45 10.97 23.50
C SER A 241 -1.74 9.75 22.95
N PHE A 242 -2.47 8.65 22.70
CA PHE A 242 -1.94 7.44 22.10
C PHE A 242 -1.41 7.72 20.69
N ILE A 243 -2.26 8.29 19.84
CA ILE A 243 -1.91 8.60 18.45
C ILE A 243 -0.75 9.59 18.39
N ARG A 244 -0.75 10.61 19.26
CA ARG A 244 0.34 11.58 19.35
C ARG A 244 1.66 10.91 19.76
N SER A 245 1.66 10.09 20.81
CA SER A 245 2.85 9.41 21.30
C SER A 245 3.42 8.44 20.26
N VAL A 246 2.56 7.61 19.66
CA VAL A 246 2.97 6.66 18.60
C VAL A 246 3.53 7.41 17.40
N ARG A 247 2.86 8.48 16.96
CA ARG A 247 3.33 9.29 15.83
C ARG A 247 4.70 9.92 16.12
N GLN A 248 4.88 10.55 17.27
CA GLN A 248 6.16 11.17 17.64
C GLN A 248 7.28 10.13 17.73
N ALA A 249 7.00 8.95 18.29
CA ALA A 249 7.96 7.85 18.32
C ALA A 249 8.38 7.45 16.89
N ILE A 250 7.41 7.21 16.00
CA ILE A 250 7.67 6.87 14.60
C ILE A 250 8.49 7.97 13.91
N GLU A 251 8.08 9.23 14.03
CA GLU A 251 8.78 10.37 13.40
C GLU A 251 10.22 10.48 13.92
N ASN A 252 10.45 10.33 15.22
CA ASN A 252 11.79 10.36 15.80
C ASN A 252 12.66 9.21 15.28
N THR A 253 12.16 7.98 15.29
CA THR A 253 12.89 6.80 14.79
C THR A 253 13.21 6.93 13.30
N LEU A 254 12.27 7.39 12.47
CA LEU A 254 12.48 7.56 11.03
C LEU A 254 13.43 8.73 10.73
N ASN A 255 13.35 9.84 11.47
CA ASN A 255 14.27 10.97 11.30
C ASN A 255 15.71 10.59 11.68
N LEU A 256 15.90 9.79 12.73
CA LEU A 256 17.22 9.24 13.08
C LEU A 256 17.78 8.35 11.96
N LYS A 257 16.92 7.59 11.26
CA LYS A 257 17.34 6.80 10.08
C LYS A 257 17.63 7.67 8.85
N ARG A 258 16.86 8.75 8.61
CA ARG A 258 17.08 9.67 7.47
C ARG A 258 18.44 10.37 7.51
N LEU A 259 18.98 10.63 8.70
CA LEU A 259 20.35 11.17 8.85
C LEU A 259 21.43 10.24 8.27
N LYS A 260 21.10 8.99 7.91
CA LYS A 260 22.00 8.02 7.28
C LYS A 260 21.96 8.01 5.73
N ASN A 261 21.45 9.06 5.08
CA ASN A 261 21.46 9.25 3.61
C ASN A 261 20.73 8.19 2.76
N VAL A 262 19.53 7.78 3.15
CA VAL A 262 18.68 6.92 2.30
C VAL A 262 17.44 7.71 1.86
N ASP A 263 17.39 8.10 0.58
CA ASP A 263 16.29 8.88 -0.02
C ASP A 263 14.94 8.13 -0.06
N ARG A 264 14.96 6.81 0.11
CA ARG A 264 13.77 5.94 0.15
C ARG A 264 13.94 4.86 1.21
N LEU A 265 13.12 4.89 2.26
CA LEU A 265 13.15 3.87 3.30
C LEU A 265 12.07 2.82 2.98
N LEU A 266 12.51 1.64 2.53
CA LEU A 266 11.71 0.43 2.65
C LEU A 266 11.80 -0.02 4.12
N ILE A 267 10.66 -0.15 4.80
CA ILE A 267 10.59 -0.66 6.18
C ILE A 267 10.29 -2.16 6.08
N LEU A 268 11.31 -2.97 6.35
CA LEU A 268 11.20 -4.42 6.41
C LEU A 268 10.70 -4.90 7.79
N ASP A 269 10.52 -6.21 7.95
CA ASP A 269 10.05 -6.79 9.22
C ASP A 269 11.05 -6.56 10.36
N GLU A 270 12.36 -6.58 10.08
CA GLU A 270 13.40 -6.28 11.07
C GLU A 270 13.36 -4.81 11.51
N ASP A 271 13.16 -3.90 10.56
CA ASP A 271 12.98 -2.48 10.86
C ASP A 271 11.72 -2.24 11.71
N LEU A 272 10.70 -3.08 11.52
CA LEU A 272 9.46 -3.01 12.26
C LEU A 272 9.63 -3.43 13.72
N GLU A 273 10.43 -4.46 14.02
CA GLU A 273 10.72 -4.84 15.40
C GLU A 273 11.46 -3.73 16.15
N VAL A 274 12.48 -3.14 15.52
CA VAL A 274 13.17 -1.95 16.08
C VAL A 274 12.17 -0.82 16.32
N LEU A 275 11.26 -0.57 15.36
CA LEU A 275 10.24 0.47 15.51
C LEU A 275 9.28 0.17 16.66
N LYS A 276 8.88 -1.09 16.87
CA LYS A 276 8.01 -1.49 17.99
C LYS A 276 8.69 -1.26 19.33
N ASP A 277 9.98 -1.58 19.44
CA ASP A 277 10.75 -1.38 20.68
C ASP A 277 10.88 0.12 20.99
N GLU A 278 11.20 0.93 19.98
CA GLU A 278 11.27 2.39 20.11
C GLU A 278 9.92 3.00 20.48
N ILE A 279 8.83 2.57 19.83
CA ILE A 279 7.48 3.00 20.17
C ILE A 279 7.15 2.64 21.60
N LYS A 280 7.42 1.40 22.03
CA LYS A 280 7.12 0.96 23.40
C LYS A 280 7.90 1.77 24.42
N SER A 281 9.19 2.02 24.17
CA SER A 281 10.07 2.83 25.02
C SER A 281 9.57 4.28 25.11
N TYR A 282 9.37 4.94 23.96
CA TYR A 282 8.90 6.32 23.89
C TYR A 282 7.51 6.47 24.51
N PHE A 283 6.60 5.54 24.23
CA PHE A 283 5.27 5.53 24.78
C PHE A 283 5.31 5.45 26.31
N SER A 284 6.09 4.53 26.87
CA SER A 284 6.25 4.39 28.33
C SER A 284 6.78 5.67 29.00
N GLN A 285 7.62 6.44 28.30
CA GLN A 285 8.23 7.66 28.83
C GLN A 285 7.37 8.92 28.66
N LYS A 286 6.66 9.04 27.52
CA LYS A 286 6.01 10.29 27.09
C LYS A 286 4.50 10.26 27.13
N PHE A 287 3.89 9.10 27.34
CA PHE A 287 2.44 8.98 27.30
C PHE A 287 1.75 9.85 28.35
N ASP A 288 2.18 9.81 29.62
CA ASP A 288 1.56 10.61 30.70
C ASP A 288 1.75 12.12 30.50
N GLU A 289 2.90 12.54 29.98
CA GLU A 289 3.16 13.93 29.62
C GLU A 289 2.21 14.37 28.50
N ASN A 290 2.11 13.58 27.43
CA ASN A 290 1.17 13.83 26.34
C ASN A 290 -0.28 13.76 26.81
N LEU A 291 -0.63 12.90 27.77
CA LEU A 291 -1.95 12.81 28.38
C LEU A 291 -2.32 14.11 29.08
N LYS A 292 -1.42 14.67 29.90
CA LYS A 292 -1.63 15.97 30.57
C LYS A 292 -1.80 17.10 29.54
N ILE A 293 -0.95 17.14 28.52
CA ILE A 293 -1.00 18.15 27.46
C ILE A 293 -2.32 18.08 26.69
N ILE A 294 -2.72 16.89 26.24
CA ILE A 294 -3.98 16.70 25.51
C ILE A 294 -5.18 17.00 26.41
N ASN A 295 -5.15 16.59 27.68
CA ASN A 295 -6.22 16.88 28.62
C ASN A 295 -6.39 18.40 28.81
N HIS A 296 -5.29 19.14 28.94
CA HIS A 296 -5.31 20.60 29.01
C HIS A 296 -5.92 21.23 27.75
N PHE A 297 -5.52 20.80 26.56
CA PHE A 297 -6.10 21.31 25.31
C PHE A 297 -7.60 21.01 25.19
N ILE A 298 -8.03 19.84 25.65
CA ILE A 298 -9.46 19.48 25.68
C ILE A 298 -10.19 20.38 26.66
N GLU A 299 -9.63 20.61 27.86
CA GLU A 299 -10.21 21.52 28.87
C GLU A 299 -10.30 22.97 28.38
N GLU A 300 -9.29 23.48 27.67
CA GLU A 300 -9.33 24.81 27.05
C GLU A 300 -10.40 24.90 25.95
N ALA A 301 -10.47 23.88 25.07
CA ALA A 301 -11.48 23.83 24.01
C ALA A 301 -12.90 23.70 24.58
N GLU A 302 -13.05 22.95 25.68
CA GLU A 302 -14.28 22.84 26.47
C GLU A 302 -14.73 24.19 27.02
N ALA A 303 -13.83 24.90 27.69
CA ALA A 303 -14.11 26.20 28.29
C ALA A 303 -14.50 27.23 27.22
N GLU A 304 -13.77 27.26 26.09
CA GLU A 304 -14.07 28.16 24.99
C GLU A 304 -15.40 27.84 24.32
N ALA A 305 -15.73 26.56 24.13
CA ALA A 305 -17.01 26.14 23.57
C ALA A 305 -18.18 26.51 24.50
N LYS A 306 -18.02 26.35 25.82
CA LYS A 306 -19.02 26.79 26.81
C LYS A 306 -19.21 28.30 26.80
N LYS A 307 -18.12 29.06 26.66
CA LYS A 307 -18.14 30.53 26.64
C LYS A 307 -18.77 31.10 25.37
N THR A 308 -18.45 30.52 24.21
CA THR A 308 -18.84 31.08 22.90
C THR A 308 -20.08 30.43 22.30
N GLY A 309 -20.46 29.24 22.79
CA GLY A 309 -21.44 28.39 22.15
C GLY A 309 -20.97 27.86 20.79
N ILE A 310 -19.67 27.87 20.47
CA ILE A 310 -19.10 27.40 19.21
C ILE A 310 -18.15 26.23 19.49
N CYS A 311 -18.33 25.10 18.79
CA CYS A 311 -17.42 23.96 18.84
C CYS A 311 -16.70 23.74 17.51
N GLU A 312 -15.45 23.28 17.58
CA GLU A 312 -14.69 22.80 16.43
C GLU A 312 -14.91 21.28 16.26
N ILE A 313 -15.40 20.85 15.10
CA ILE A 313 -15.53 19.43 14.74
C ILE A 313 -14.74 19.13 13.46
N TYR A 314 -14.20 17.92 13.35
CA TYR A 314 -13.61 17.45 12.12
C TYR A 314 -14.68 16.75 11.28
N LEU A 315 -14.87 17.19 10.04
CA LEU A 315 -15.91 16.71 9.16
C LEU A 315 -15.41 16.69 7.71
N ASN A 316 -15.49 15.55 7.03
CA ASN A 316 -15.08 15.38 5.63
C ASN A 316 -13.65 15.90 5.37
N GLY A 317 -12.71 15.55 6.24
CA GLY A 317 -11.31 15.97 6.08
C GLY A 317 -11.01 17.43 6.46
N LYS A 318 -11.97 18.19 7.00
CA LYS A 318 -11.81 19.61 7.35
C LYS A 318 -12.31 19.91 8.75
N ILE A 319 -11.66 20.86 9.43
CA ILE A 319 -12.16 21.41 10.69
C ILE A 319 -13.26 22.42 10.38
N LYS A 320 -14.46 22.20 10.93
CA LYS A 320 -15.60 23.12 10.86
C LYS A 320 -15.91 23.65 12.24
N LYS A 321 -16.21 24.95 12.32
CA LYS A 321 -16.77 25.60 13.51
C LYS A 321 -18.28 25.58 13.39
N LEU A 322 -18.96 25.05 14.39
CA LEU A 322 -20.41 24.99 14.45
C LEU A 322 -20.89 25.58 15.77
N LYS A 323 -21.99 26.33 15.72
CA LYS A 323 -22.68 26.75 16.94
C LYS A 323 -23.42 25.57 17.56
N ILE A 324 -23.57 25.58 18.88
CA ILE A 324 -24.49 24.67 19.56
C ILE A 324 -25.89 24.93 18.97
N ASN A 325 -26.60 23.86 18.66
CA ASN A 325 -27.87 23.77 17.93
C ASN A 325 -27.80 24.04 16.42
N GLU A 326 -26.63 24.28 15.84
CA GLU A 326 -26.46 24.36 14.39
C GLU A 326 -26.56 22.98 13.74
N TYR A 327 -27.19 22.92 12.57
CA TYR A 327 -27.27 21.71 11.76
C TYR A 327 -26.08 21.64 10.80
N ALA A 328 -25.41 20.50 10.77
CA ALA A 328 -24.40 20.20 9.78
C ALA A 328 -24.82 18.99 8.93
N LYS A 329 -24.37 19.01 7.68
CA LYS A 329 -24.60 17.94 6.71
C LYS A 329 -23.34 17.11 6.57
N LEU A 330 -23.43 15.82 6.86
CA LEU A 330 -22.39 14.85 6.56
C LEU A 330 -22.68 14.24 5.19
N ASN A 331 -21.70 14.29 4.30
CA ASN A 331 -21.76 13.60 3.02
C ASN A 331 -20.87 12.37 3.15
N PHE A 332 -21.46 11.18 3.10
CA PHE A 332 -20.71 9.94 3.03
C PHE A 332 -20.38 9.70 1.54
N ASP A 333 -19.25 10.20 1.08
CA ASP A 333 -18.86 9.95 -0.31
C ASP A 333 -18.45 8.48 -0.49
N LEU A 334 -19.33 7.72 -1.15
CA LEU A 334 -19.00 6.81 -2.26
C LEU A 334 -20.16 6.72 -3.27
N ASN A 335 -21.41 6.96 -2.85
CA ASN A 335 -22.57 7.14 -3.74
C ASN A 335 -23.43 8.32 -3.22
N TYR A 336 -23.48 9.41 -3.99
CA TYR A 336 -23.92 10.77 -3.63
C TYR A 336 -25.38 10.96 -3.15
N GLU A 337 -26.14 9.89 -2.87
CA GLU A 337 -27.58 9.99 -2.62
C GLU A 337 -27.98 10.07 -1.14
N SER A 338 -27.13 9.63 -0.21
CA SER A 338 -27.45 9.67 1.23
C SER A 338 -26.58 10.67 1.98
N ALA A 339 -27.16 11.81 2.34
CA ALA A 339 -26.54 12.76 3.25
C ALA A 339 -27.34 12.87 4.56
N SER A 340 -26.65 12.67 5.67
CA SER A 340 -27.26 12.78 7.00
C SER A 340 -27.12 14.21 7.53
N LYS A 341 -28.23 14.80 7.96
CA LYS A 341 -28.22 16.03 8.75
C LYS A 341 -28.11 15.66 10.23
N PHE A 342 -27.19 16.29 10.94
CA PHE A 342 -27.09 16.16 12.38
C PHE A 342 -27.09 17.55 13.02
N GLN A 343 -27.67 17.65 14.20
CA GLN A 343 -27.67 18.86 15.01
C GLN A 343 -26.64 18.69 16.13
N VAL A 344 -25.82 19.71 16.36
CA VAL A 344 -24.96 19.73 17.55
C VAL A 344 -25.84 20.05 18.75
N SER A 345 -26.46 19.05 19.36
CA SER A 345 -27.38 19.27 20.49
C SER A 345 -26.64 19.62 21.78
N GLN A 346 -25.54 18.93 22.06
CA GLN A 346 -24.69 19.12 23.24
C GLN A 346 -23.24 18.77 22.91
N VAL A 347 -22.30 19.42 23.59
CA VAL A 347 -20.88 19.06 23.47
C VAL A 347 -20.50 18.14 24.62
N TYR A 348 -20.48 16.83 24.35
CA TYR A 348 -20.02 15.82 25.30
C TYR A 348 -18.50 15.69 25.20
N PHE A 349 -17.79 16.13 26.23
CA PHE A 349 -16.33 16.01 26.25
C PHE A 349 -15.81 14.95 27.23
N ARG A 350 -16.63 14.56 28.22
CA ARG A 350 -16.32 13.49 29.16
C ARG A 350 -17.54 12.57 29.27
N LYS A 351 -17.43 11.37 28.72
CA LYS A 351 -18.34 10.26 29.06
C LYS A 351 -17.50 9.27 29.86
N GLU A 352 -17.83 9.08 31.14
CA GLU A 352 -17.29 7.95 31.87
C GLU A 352 -17.87 6.69 31.20
N PHE A 353 -16.99 5.86 30.65
CA PHE A 353 -17.39 4.56 30.13
C PHE A 353 -17.50 3.60 31.30
N GLU A 354 -18.58 2.82 31.35
CA GLU A 354 -18.65 1.72 32.30
C GLU A 354 -17.51 0.73 32.02
N PRO A 355 -16.89 0.13 33.06
CA PRO A 355 -15.79 -0.83 32.89
C PRO A 355 -16.09 -1.99 31.93
N ASN A 356 -17.38 -2.30 31.73
CA ASN A 356 -17.86 -3.40 30.89
C ASN A 356 -18.11 -2.99 29.42
N ALA A 357 -17.81 -1.75 29.03
CA ALA A 357 -18.08 -1.24 27.69
C ALA A 357 -17.03 -1.63 26.62
N PHE A 358 -16.00 -2.40 26.97
CA PHE A 358 -14.85 -2.73 26.11
C PHE A 358 -14.56 -4.22 25.98
#